data_AF-A0A2X3CZJ2-F1
#
_entry.id   AF-A0A2X3CZJ2-F1
#
_cell.length_a   1.000
_cell.length_b   1.000
_cell.length_c   1.000
_cell.angle_alpha   90.00
_cell.angle_beta   90.00
_cell.angle_gamma   90.00
#
_symmetry.space_group_name_H-M   'P 1'
#
loop_
_entity.id
_entity.type
_entity.pdbx_description
1 polymer ?
#
loop_
_entity_poly.entity_id
_entity_poly.type
_entity_poly.pdbx_seq_one_letter_code
_entity_poly.pdbx_strand_id
1 'polypeptide(L)'
;MDTKKLFKHIPWVILGIIGAFCLSVVALRRGEHVSALWIVVASVSVYLVAYRYYSLYIAQKVMKLDPTRSTPAVINNDGLNYVPTNRYVLFGHHFAAIAGAGPLVGPVLAAQMGYLPGTLWLLAGVVLAGAVQDFMVLFISSRRNGASLGEMIKQEMGPVPGSIALFGCFLI
;
A
#
# COMPACT_ATOMS: atom_id res chain seq x y z
N MET A 1 18.13 16.79 23.98
CA MET A 1 17.48 16.37 22.72
C MET A 1 18.56 15.72 21.86
N ASP A 2 18.51 14.39 21.69
CA ASP A 2 19.60 13.62 21.07
C ASP A 2 19.87 14.06 19.61
N THR A 3 20.92 14.83 19.37
CA THR A 3 21.32 15.31 18.04
C THR A 3 21.46 14.15 17.04
N LYS A 4 21.94 12.98 17.50
CA LYS A 4 22.06 11.75 16.70
C LYS A 4 20.72 11.22 16.16
N LYS A 5 19.59 11.48 16.81
CA LYS A 5 18.27 11.10 16.29
C LYS A 5 17.84 12.02 15.16
N LEU A 6 18.12 13.33 15.28
CA LEU A 6 17.78 14.32 14.26
C LEU A 6 18.53 14.05 12.94
N PHE A 7 19.82 13.71 13.00
CA PHE A 7 20.62 13.38 11.80
C PHE A 7 20.07 12.16 11.02
N LYS A 8 19.38 11.22 11.67
CA LYS A 8 18.77 10.07 10.98
C LYS A 8 17.55 10.43 10.14
N HIS A 9 16.93 11.59 10.39
CA HIS A 9 15.77 12.06 9.64
C HIS A 9 16.14 12.97 8.47
N ILE A 10 17.36 13.53 8.44
CA ILE A 10 17.84 14.42 7.38
C ILE A 10 17.68 13.82 5.97
N PRO A 11 18.06 12.56 5.69
CA PRO A 11 17.88 11.98 4.35
C PRO A 11 16.42 11.95 3.90
N TRP A 12 15.48 11.74 4.83
CA TRP A 12 14.05 11.70 4.52
C TRP A 12 13.47 13.09 4.28
N VAL A 13 13.98 14.10 4.98
CA VAL A 13 13.62 15.50 4.73
C VAL A 13 14.13 15.93 3.36
N ILE A 14 15.36 15.58 2.99
CA ILE A 14 15.91 15.83 1.66
C ILE A 14 15.05 15.15 0.59
N LEU A 15 14.68 13.89 0.79
CA LEU A 15 13.81 13.16 -0.14
C LEU A 15 12.42 13.83 -0.27
N GLY A 16 11.85 14.29 0.83
CA GLY A 16 10.60 15.06 0.83
C GLY A 16 10.72 16.39 0.05
N ILE A 17 11.83 17.11 0.22
CA ILE A 17 12.11 18.35 -0.51
C ILE A 17 12.25 18.07 -2.01
N ILE A 18 12.95 16.99 -2.39
CA ILE A 18 13.08 16.57 -3.79
C ILE A 18 11.69 16.27 -4.37
N GLY A 19 10.86 15.51 -3.66
CA GLY A 19 9.50 15.21 -4.10
C GLY A 19 8.64 16.48 -4.28
N ALA A 20 8.70 17.40 -3.31
CA ALA A 20 7.99 18.67 -3.36
C ALA A 20 8.47 19.57 -4.53
N PHE A 21 9.78 19.59 -4.78
CA PHE A 21 10.36 20.32 -5.90
C PHE A 21 9.90 19.73 -7.23
N CYS A 22 9.94 18.41 -7.40
CA CYS A 22 9.45 17.74 -8.59
C CYS A 22 7.95 18.00 -8.84
N LEU A 23 7.11 17.95 -7.79
CA LEU A 23 5.69 18.30 -7.90
C LEU A 23 5.47 19.77 -8.27
N SER A 24 6.29 20.68 -7.73
CA SER A 24 6.25 22.11 -8.05
C SER A 24 6.61 22.35 -9.53
N VAL A 25 7.63 21.67 -10.05
CA VAL A 25 7.99 21.73 -11.48
C VAL A 25 6.84 21.25 -12.36
N VAL A 26 6.18 20.14 -12.01
CA VAL A 26 4.98 19.65 -12.70
C VAL A 26 3.82 20.65 -12.63
N ALA A 27 3.67 21.36 -11.51
CA ALA A 27 2.60 22.33 -11.33
C ALA A 27 2.78 23.63 -12.13
N LEU A 28 4.03 24.09 -12.27
CA LEU A 28 4.37 25.37 -12.88
C LEU A 28 4.62 25.27 -14.40
N ARG A 29 5.09 24.13 -14.91
CA ARG A 29 5.36 23.91 -16.34
C ARG A 29 4.11 23.45 -17.10
N ARG A 30 3.09 24.33 -17.20
CA ARG A 30 1.79 24.03 -17.87
C ARG A 30 1.77 24.16 -19.41
N GLY A 31 2.92 24.39 -20.06
CA GLY A 31 3.01 24.65 -21.50
C GLY A 31 3.98 23.77 -22.30
N GLU A 32 4.73 22.88 -21.65
CA GLU A 32 5.63 21.92 -22.30
C GLU A 32 5.20 20.49 -21.96
N HIS A 33 5.60 19.50 -22.77
CA HIS A 33 5.40 18.10 -22.44
C HIS A 33 6.08 17.79 -21.08
N VAL A 34 5.28 17.53 -20.05
CA VAL A 34 5.80 17.17 -18.72
C VAL A 34 6.55 15.86 -18.84
N SER A 35 7.86 15.88 -18.58
CA SER A 35 8.67 14.66 -18.58
C SER A 35 8.18 13.71 -17.49
N ALA A 36 7.89 12.46 -17.86
CA ALA A 36 7.46 11.40 -16.95
C ALA A 36 8.44 11.20 -15.78
N LEU A 37 9.73 11.54 -15.98
CA LEU A 37 10.75 11.48 -14.94
C LEU A 37 10.34 12.28 -13.69
N TRP A 38 9.76 13.47 -13.86
CA TRP A 38 9.35 14.31 -12.73
C TRP A 38 8.24 13.66 -11.89
N ILE A 39 7.29 13.03 -12.55
CA ILE A 39 6.17 12.33 -11.90
C ILE A 39 6.70 11.10 -11.17
N VAL A 40 7.59 10.32 -11.79
CA VAL A 40 8.17 9.11 -11.18
C VAL A 40 9.01 9.46 -9.96
N VAL A 41 9.91 10.44 -10.06
CA VAL A 41 10.77 10.86 -8.94
C VAL A 41 9.92 11.44 -7.80
N ALA A 42 8.91 12.25 -8.10
CA ALA A 42 7.97 12.75 -7.10
C ALA A 42 7.25 11.59 -6.39
N SER A 43 6.75 10.62 -7.15
CA SER A 43 5.98 9.50 -6.63
C SER A 43 6.82 8.60 -5.72
N VAL A 44 8.01 8.21 -6.18
CA VAL A 44 8.95 7.39 -5.40
C VAL A 44 9.34 8.11 -4.12
N SER A 45 9.62 9.41 -4.19
CA SER A 45 9.99 10.21 -3.01
C SER A 45 8.87 10.23 -1.98
N VAL A 46 7.62 10.50 -2.40
CA VAL A 46 6.45 10.51 -1.51
C VAL A 46 6.20 9.13 -0.91
N TYR A 47 6.24 8.07 -1.71
CA TYR A 47 5.99 6.71 -1.24
C TYR A 47 7.08 6.22 -0.27
N LEU A 48 8.35 6.55 -0.48
CA LEU A 48 9.42 6.21 0.45
C LEU A 48 9.25 6.92 1.80
N VAL A 49 8.91 8.21 1.79
CA VAL A 49 8.63 8.97 3.03
C VAL A 49 7.40 8.39 3.75
N ALA A 50 6.31 8.13 3.01
CA ALA A 50 5.10 7.53 3.56
C ALA A 50 5.34 6.12 4.12
N TYR A 51 6.09 5.29 3.39
CA TYR A 51 6.49 3.97 3.86
C TYR A 51 7.29 4.07 5.16
N ARG A 52 8.22 5.03 5.28
CA ARG A 52 9.01 5.17 6.50
C ARG A 52 8.17 5.62 7.70
N TYR A 53 7.35 6.65 7.57
CA TYR A 53 6.69 7.24 8.73
C TYR A 53 5.28 6.70 8.95
N TYR A 54 4.47 6.71 7.90
CA TYR A 54 3.06 6.36 8.01
C TYR A 54 2.86 4.85 8.14
N SER A 55 3.58 4.04 7.35
CA SER A 55 3.46 2.57 7.49
C SER A 55 3.94 2.08 8.86
N LEU A 56 5.02 2.66 9.41
CA LEU A 56 5.49 2.33 10.76
C LEU A 56 4.50 2.76 11.84
N TYR A 57 3.87 3.93 11.68
CA TYR A 57 2.82 4.37 12.59
C TYR A 57 1.66 3.37 12.61
N ILE A 58 1.15 2.98 11.43
CA ILE A 58 0.05 2.00 11.33
C ILE A 58 0.48 0.66 11.93
N ALA A 59 1.67 0.17 11.56
CA ALA A 59 2.22 -1.10 12.03
C ALA A 59 2.35 -1.18 13.56
N GLN A 60 2.87 -0.13 14.18
CA GLN A 60 3.22 -0.14 15.61
C GLN A 60 2.10 0.38 16.52
N LYS A 61 1.40 1.45 16.12
CA LYS A 61 0.40 2.11 16.96
C LYS A 61 -1.01 1.60 16.72
N VAL A 62 -1.37 1.34 15.46
CA VAL A 62 -2.74 0.91 15.10
C VAL A 62 -2.85 -0.61 15.20
N MET A 63 -2.04 -1.34 14.43
CA MET A 63 -2.14 -2.80 14.33
C MET A 63 -1.33 -3.55 15.38
N LYS A 64 -0.39 -2.87 16.05
CA LYS A 64 0.49 -3.43 17.11
C LYS A 64 1.09 -4.78 16.71
N LEU A 65 1.81 -4.78 15.58
CA LEU A 65 2.49 -5.97 15.05
C LEU A 65 3.43 -6.59 16.11
N ASP A 66 3.23 -7.88 16.35
CA ASP A 66 4.07 -8.69 17.22
C ASP A 66 4.89 -9.67 16.36
N PRO A 67 6.23 -9.52 16.29
CA PRO A 67 7.09 -10.39 15.50
C PRO A 67 7.30 -11.78 16.12
N THR A 68 6.94 -11.99 17.39
CA THR A 68 7.11 -13.28 18.08
C THR A 68 6.00 -14.27 17.77
N ARG A 69 4.90 -13.80 17.15
CA ARG A 69 3.73 -14.62 16.87
C ARG A 69 3.85 -15.30 15.52
N SER A 70 3.91 -16.63 15.52
CA SER A 70 3.94 -17.46 14.33
C SER A 70 2.73 -17.22 13.42
N THR A 71 2.96 -17.26 12.10
CA THR A 71 1.91 -17.15 11.09
C THR A 71 1.18 -18.49 10.90
N PRO A 72 -0.04 -18.50 10.34
CA PRO A 72 -0.77 -19.74 10.06
C PRO A 72 0.01 -20.73 9.19
N ALA A 73 0.86 -20.23 8.28
CA ALA A 73 1.72 -21.06 7.44
C ALA A 73 2.67 -21.95 8.26
N VAL A 74 3.10 -21.50 9.45
CA VAL A 74 3.99 -22.26 10.34
C VAL A 74 3.17 -23.16 11.28
N ILE A 75 2.04 -22.67 11.77
CA ILE A 75 1.22 -23.39 12.76
C ILE A 75 0.47 -24.57 12.12
N ASN A 76 -0.12 -24.35 10.94
CA ASN A 76 -0.97 -25.31 10.24
C ASN A 76 -0.26 -25.99 9.07
N ASN A 77 1.08 -26.09 9.12
CA ASN A 77 1.95 -26.53 8.01
C ASN A 77 1.56 -27.92 7.48
N ASP A 78 0.69 -27.96 6.48
CA ASP A 78 0.09 -29.17 5.91
C ASP A 78 0.74 -29.57 4.58
N GLY A 79 1.67 -28.76 4.06
CA GLY A 79 2.34 -28.99 2.79
C GLY A 79 1.47 -28.73 1.55
N LEU A 80 0.22 -28.28 1.74
CA LEU A 80 -0.76 -28.06 0.67
C LEU A 80 -1.32 -26.64 0.72
N ASN A 81 -2.12 -26.30 1.75
CA ASN A 81 -2.73 -24.99 1.91
C ASN A 81 -1.84 -24.02 2.72
N TYR A 82 -1.02 -24.56 3.61
CA TYR A 82 -0.13 -23.82 4.50
C TYR A 82 1.28 -24.32 4.33
N VAL A 83 2.12 -23.52 3.67
CA VAL A 83 3.53 -23.84 3.45
C VAL A 83 4.39 -22.65 3.84
N PRO A 84 5.31 -22.80 4.82
CA PRO A 84 6.30 -21.79 5.14
C PRO A 84 7.13 -21.44 3.89
N THR A 85 6.93 -20.22 3.39
CA THR A 85 7.56 -19.75 2.16
C THR A 85 8.51 -18.59 2.46
N ASN A 86 9.57 -18.46 1.66
CA ASN A 86 10.49 -17.33 1.76
C ASN A 86 9.75 -15.99 1.55
N ARG A 87 10.01 -15.02 2.44
CA ARG A 87 9.43 -13.67 2.40
C ARG A 87 9.58 -12.94 1.05
N TYR A 88 10.68 -13.17 0.32
CA TYR A 88 10.92 -12.51 -0.96
C TYR A 88 10.03 -13.09 -2.06
N VAL A 89 9.80 -14.41 -2.02
CA VAL A 89 8.89 -15.09 -2.94
C VAL A 89 7.45 -14.67 -2.63
N LEU A 90 7.07 -14.63 -1.35
CA LEU A 90 5.75 -14.16 -0.93
C LEU A 90 5.49 -12.71 -1.36
N PHE A 91 6.48 -11.83 -1.20
CA PHE A 91 6.40 -10.46 -1.71
C PHE A 91 6.18 -10.42 -3.23
N GLY A 92 6.91 -11.23 -3.99
CA GLY A 92 6.73 -11.34 -5.44
C GLY A 92 5.31 -11.76 -5.84
N HIS A 93 4.73 -12.73 -5.13
CA HIS A 93 3.34 -13.16 -5.37
C HIS A 93 2.34 -12.05 -5.07
N HIS A 94 2.48 -11.37 -3.93
CA HIS A 94 1.62 -10.22 -3.60
C HIS A 94 1.78 -9.07 -4.60
N PHE A 95 3.01 -8.77 -4.99
CA PHE A 95 3.29 -7.75 -5.99
C PHE A 95 2.62 -8.10 -7.33
N ALA A 96 2.79 -9.34 -7.81
CA ALA A 96 2.16 -9.81 -9.05
C ALA A 96 0.63 -9.78 -8.99
N ALA A 97 0.04 -10.13 -7.84
CA ALA A 97 -1.41 -10.10 -7.64
C ALA A 97 -1.99 -8.67 -7.72
N ILE A 98 -1.25 -7.66 -7.24
CA ILE A 98 -1.69 -6.26 -7.24
C ILE A 98 -1.33 -5.54 -8.55
N ALA A 99 -0.21 -5.93 -9.19
CA ALA A 99 0.32 -5.30 -10.39
C ALA A 99 -0.52 -5.54 -11.67
N GLY A 100 -1.74 -6.08 -11.55
CA GLY A 100 -2.65 -6.39 -12.65
C GLY A 100 -3.21 -5.16 -13.40
N ALA A 101 -4.51 -5.15 -13.70
CA ALA A 101 -5.12 -4.09 -14.53
C ALA A 101 -5.17 -2.70 -13.85
N GLY A 102 -5.09 -2.64 -12.52
CA GLY A 102 -5.20 -1.39 -11.73
C GLY A 102 -4.17 -0.32 -12.10
N PRO A 103 -2.86 -0.63 -12.09
CA PRO A 103 -1.80 0.29 -12.52
C PRO A 103 -1.87 0.75 -13.99
N LEU A 104 -2.66 0.09 -14.84
CA LEU A 104 -2.83 0.47 -16.24
C LEU A 104 -4.02 1.42 -16.43
N VAL A 105 -5.18 1.06 -15.88
CA VAL A 105 -6.42 1.84 -16.08
C VAL A 105 -6.47 3.07 -15.18
N GLY A 106 -6.02 2.94 -13.92
CA GLY A 106 -6.09 4.01 -12.92
C GLY A 106 -5.34 5.29 -13.35
N PRO A 107 -4.06 5.21 -13.75
CA PRO A 107 -3.31 6.39 -14.17
C PRO A 107 -3.85 7.05 -15.43
N VAL A 108 -4.38 6.26 -16.38
CA VAL A 108 -4.99 6.79 -17.61
C VAL A 108 -6.25 7.59 -17.27
N LEU A 109 -7.14 7.04 -16.43
CA LEU A 109 -8.34 7.75 -15.99
C LEU A 109 -7.98 8.99 -15.16
N ALA A 110 -6.98 8.91 -14.28
CA ALA A 110 -6.53 10.06 -13.50
C ALA A 110 -5.93 11.17 -14.38
N ALA A 111 -5.19 10.80 -15.43
CA ALA A 111 -4.59 11.75 -16.36
C ALA A 111 -5.64 12.52 -17.18
N GLN A 112 -6.83 11.96 -17.40
CA GLN A 112 -7.94 12.67 -18.05
C GLN A 112 -8.38 13.92 -17.28
N MET A 113 -8.22 13.93 -15.95
CA MET A 113 -8.51 15.09 -15.10
C MET A 113 -7.34 16.09 -15.04
N GLY A 114 -6.25 15.81 -15.76
CA GLY A 114 -5.01 16.59 -15.79
C GLY A 114 -3.87 15.93 -15.01
N TYR A 115 -2.63 16.16 -15.48
CA TYR A 115 -1.44 15.49 -14.91
C TYR A 115 -1.21 15.79 -13.43
N LEU A 116 -1.30 17.05 -13.01
CA LEU A 116 -1.09 17.43 -11.60
C LEU A 116 -2.21 16.91 -10.67
N PRO A 117 -3.50 17.22 -10.89
CA PRO A 117 -4.57 16.72 -10.01
C PRO A 117 -4.66 15.20 -10.02
N GLY A 118 -4.48 14.55 -11.18
CA GLY A 118 -4.42 13.10 -11.28
C GLY A 118 -3.26 12.50 -10.49
N THR A 119 -2.05 13.05 -10.61
CA THR A 119 -0.88 12.59 -9.84
C THR A 119 -1.11 12.76 -8.34
N LEU A 120 -1.58 13.93 -7.90
CA LEU A 120 -1.84 14.18 -6.48
C LEU A 120 -2.89 13.22 -5.91
N TRP A 121 -3.97 12.98 -6.66
CA TRP A 121 -5.00 12.02 -6.28
C TRP A 121 -4.44 10.60 -6.15
N LEU A 122 -3.64 10.16 -7.11
CA LEU A 122 -2.99 8.84 -7.05
C LEU A 122 -2.07 8.72 -5.84
N LEU A 123 -1.22 9.73 -5.60
CA LEU A 123 -0.29 9.73 -4.47
C LEU A 123 -1.03 9.71 -3.13
N ALA A 124 -2.01 10.59 -2.96
CA ALA A 124 -2.78 10.69 -1.73
C ALA A 124 -3.65 9.45 -1.51
N GLY A 125 -4.34 8.98 -2.55
CA GLY A 125 -5.22 7.81 -2.48
C GLY A 125 -4.46 6.53 -2.13
N VAL A 126 -3.30 6.29 -2.74
CA VAL A 126 -2.46 5.13 -2.42
C VAL A 126 -1.93 5.21 -0.99
N VAL A 127 -1.40 6.37 -0.57
CA VAL A 127 -0.80 6.51 0.77
C VAL A 127 -1.83 6.41 1.87
N LEU A 128 -2.99 7.06 1.72
CA LEU A 128 -3.97 7.21 2.80
C LEU A 128 -4.95 6.04 2.86
N ALA A 129 -5.39 5.53 1.72
CA ALA A 129 -6.44 4.51 1.64
C ALA A 129 -5.91 3.17 1.12
N GLY A 130 -5.37 3.11 -0.10
CA GLY A 130 -5.05 1.85 -0.78
C GLY A 130 -4.05 0.98 0.00
N ALA A 131 -2.84 1.50 0.24
CA ALA A 131 -1.80 0.75 0.94
C ALA A 131 -2.19 0.41 2.38
N VAL A 132 -2.98 1.27 3.03
CA VAL A 132 -3.47 1.06 4.40
C VAL A 132 -4.50 -0.05 4.44
N GLN A 133 -5.47 -0.02 3.52
CA GLN A 133 -6.50 -1.05 3.37
C GLN A 133 -5.85 -2.41 3.13
N ASP A 134 -4.98 -2.53 2.13
CA ASP A 134 -4.33 -3.79 1.77
C ASP A 134 -3.54 -4.36 2.95
N PHE A 135 -2.78 -3.50 3.64
CA PHE A 135 -2.03 -3.89 4.82
C PHE A 135 -2.94 -4.38 5.97
N MET A 136 -4.03 -3.67 6.26
CA MET A 136 -4.97 -4.05 7.31
C MET A 136 -5.69 -5.36 6.99
N VAL A 137 -6.20 -5.51 5.77
CA VAL A 137 -6.91 -6.72 5.35
C VAL A 137 -5.98 -7.93 5.38
N LEU A 138 -4.74 -7.81 4.87
CA LEU A 138 -3.75 -8.88 4.92
C LEU A 138 -3.40 -9.27 6.36
N PHE A 139 -3.21 -8.28 7.24
CA PHE A 139 -2.93 -8.56 8.64
C PHE A 139 -4.08 -9.28 9.33
N ILE A 140 -5.32 -8.81 9.16
CA ILE A 140 -6.50 -9.43 9.79
C ILE A 140 -6.74 -10.84 9.21
N SER A 141 -6.61 -11.02 7.90
CA SER A 141 -6.70 -12.32 7.24
C SER A 141 -5.67 -13.30 7.80
N SER A 142 -4.42 -12.88 7.97
CA SER A 142 -3.37 -13.70 8.62
C SER A 142 -3.72 -14.09 10.06
N ARG A 143 -4.50 -13.28 10.79
CA ARG A 143 -4.99 -13.63 12.13
C ARG A 143 -6.15 -14.63 12.11
N ARG A 144 -6.83 -14.79 10.98
CA ARG A 144 -7.95 -15.73 10.78
C ARG A 144 -7.58 -16.85 9.81
N ASN A 145 -6.38 -17.40 9.95
CA ASN A 145 -5.90 -18.52 9.14
C ASN A 145 -5.94 -18.27 7.62
N GLY A 146 -5.75 -17.04 7.16
CA GLY A 146 -5.79 -16.71 5.73
C GLY A 146 -7.20 -16.65 5.14
N ALA A 147 -8.24 -16.48 5.97
CA ALA A 147 -9.62 -16.33 5.50
C ALA A 147 -9.76 -15.13 4.53
N SER A 148 -10.61 -15.29 3.51
CA SER A 148 -10.95 -14.23 2.58
C SER A 148 -11.73 -13.10 3.27
N LEU A 149 -11.66 -11.88 2.74
CA LEU A 149 -12.38 -10.74 3.31
C LEU A 149 -13.89 -11.00 3.46
N GLY A 150 -14.49 -11.61 2.44
CA GLY A 150 -15.91 -11.96 2.46
C GLY A 150 -16.26 -13.01 3.53
N GLU A 151 -15.40 -14.01 3.74
CA GLU A 151 -15.60 -15.00 4.81
C GLU A 151 -15.42 -14.37 6.20
N MET A 152 -14.50 -13.41 6.34
CA MET A 152 -14.35 -12.65 7.59
C MET A 152 -15.59 -11.82 7.89
N ILE A 153 -16.17 -11.15 6.87
CA ILE A 153 -17.41 -10.38 7.03
C ILE A 153 -18.57 -11.31 7.40
N LYS A 154 -18.63 -12.49 6.79
CA LYS A 154 -19.65 -13.50 7.10
C LYS A 154 -19.61 -13.96 8.56
N GLN A 155 -18.41 -14.14 9.10
CA GLN A 155 -18.20 -14.55 10.49
C GLN A 155 -18.61 -13.46 11.50
N GLU A 156 -18.39 -12.18 11.16
CA GLU A 156 -18.66 -11.07 12.09
C GLU A 156 -20.07 -10.47 11.96
N MET A 157 -20.59 -10.36 10.74
CA MET A 157 -21.86 -9.68 10.45
C MET A 157 -22.99 -10.64 10.05
N GLY A 158 -22.69 -11.93 9.94
CA GLY A 158 -23.65 -12.97 9.60
C GLY A 158 -23.71 -13.30 8.09
N PRO A 159 -24.57 -14.28 7.72
CA PRO A 159 -24.56 -14.88 6.39
C PRO A 159 -24.98 -13.93 5.27
N VAL A 160 -25.93 -13.02 5.53
CA VAL A 160 -26.46 -12.11 4.49
C VAL A 160 -25.42 -11.05 4.09
N PRO A 161 -24.81 -10.27 5.00
CA PRO A 161 -23.76 -9.31 4.64
C PRO A 161 -22.52 -10.01 4.06
N GLY A 162 -22.16 -11.18 4.59
CA GLY A 162 -21.04 -11.97 4.10
C GLY A 162 -21.20 -12.43 2.65
N SER A 163 -22.40 -12.87 2.28
CA SER A 163 -22.68 -13.33 0.91
C SER A 163 -22.65 -12.17 -0.10
N ILE A 164 -23.17 -10.99 0.29
CA ILE A 164 -23.08 -9.78 -0.52
C ILE A 164 -21.63 -9.35 -0.71
N ALA A 165 -20.84 -9.36 0.37
CA ALA A 165 -19.43 -9.00 0.32
C ALA A 165 -18.60 -9.99 -0.53
N LEU A 166 -18.85 -11.30 -0.40
CA LEU A 166 -18.23 -12.33 -1.24
C LEU A 166 -18.54 -12.11 -2.72
N PHE A 167 -19.80 -11.85 -3.04
CA PHE A 167 -20.23 -11.58 -4.41
C PHE A 167 -19.59 -10.30 -4.95
N GLY A 168 -19.56 -9.22 -4.16
CA GLY A 168 -18.89 -7.97 -4.54
C GLY A 168 -17.39 -8.14 -4.77
N CYS A 169 -16.70 -8.91 -3.92
CA CYS A 169 -15.28 -9.22 -4.10
C CYS A 169 -15.00 -10.09 -5.32
N PHE A 170 -15.96 -10.91 -5.75
CA PHE A 170 -15.82 -11.76 -6.93
C PHE A 170 -16.00 -10.99 -8.25
N LEU A 171 -16.76 -9.89 -8.24
CA LEU A 171 -17.04 -9.08 -9.42
C LEU A 171 -15.93 -8.08 -9.79
N ILE A 172 -14.93 -7.90 -8.93
CA ILE A 172 -13.80 -6.97 -9.09
C ILE A 172 -12.55 -7.79 -9.45
#